data_AF-A0A9P5PZM3-F1
#
_entry.id   AF-A0A9P5PZM3-F1
#
_cell.length_a   1.000
_cell.length_b   1.000
_cell.length_c   1.000
_cell.angle_alpha   90.00
_cell.angle_beta   90.00
_cell.angle_gamma   90.00
#
_symmetry.space_group_name_H-M   'P 1'
#
loop_
_entity.id
_entity.type
_entity.pdbx_description
1 polymer ?
#
loop_
_entity_poly.entity_id
_entity_poly.type
_entity_poly.pdbx_seq_one_letter_code
_entity_poly.pdbx_strand_id
1 'polypeptide(L)'
;MPEQFKRVRGRFGSLERLAKDIPLDIVFEIFAYLHPLDLLRLSRATKELRCILINKSSEHVWRTARQNVAGLPPLPHDLNEPQYAHLMFEPNCDVRYWLCSQVDSCLV
;
A
#
# COMPACT_ATOMS: atom_id res chain seq x y z
N MET A 1 11.83 -24.93 -19.59
CA MET A 1 11.78 -23.90 -18.53
C MET A 1 13.06 -24.05 -17.72
N PRO A 2 13.93 -23.03 -17.56
CA PRO A 2 15.19 -23.21 -16.86
C PRO A 2 15.02 -23.18 -15.33
N GLU A 3 15.63 -24.17 -14.69
CA GLU A 3 15.64 -24.56 -13.27
C GLU A 3 16.57 -23.69 -12.39
N GLN A 4 16.44 -22.36 -12.40
CA GLN A 4 17.49 -21.52 -11.77
C GLN A 4 17.05 -20.39 -10.83
N PHE A 5 15.80 -20.37 -10.38
CA PHE A 5 15.46 -19.63 -9.17
C PHE A 5 15.69 -20.50 -7.92
N LYS A 6 16.96 -20.76 -7.59
CA LYS A 6 17.30 -21.20 -6.23
C LYS A 6 16.81 -20.10 -5.28
N ARG A 7 15.82 -20.40 -4.45
CA ARG A 7 15.31 -19.48 -3.42
C ARG A 7 16.45 -19.17 -2.45
N VAL A 8 17.20 -18.10 -2.71
CA VAL A 8 18.11 -17.50 -1.74
C VAL A 8 17.21 -16.95 -0.65
N ARG A 9 17.06 -17.70 0.46
CA ARG A 9 16.39 -17.23 1.66
C ARG A 9 17.33 -16.22 2.32
N GLY A 10 17.49 -15.06 1.69
CA GLY A 10 18.23 -13.95 2.25
C GLY A 10 17.62 -13.59 3.60
N ARG A 11 18.46 -13.22 4.56
CA ARG A 11 18.03 -12.68 5.87
C ARG A 11 17.36 -11.29 5.75
N PHE A 12 17.11 -10.84 4.51
CA PHE A 12 16.17 -9.76 4.14
C PHE A 12 14.70 -10.20 4.31
N GLY A 13 14.42 -11.03 5.30
CA GLY A 13 13.08 -11.53 5.59
C GLY A 13 12.27 -10.46 6.29
N SER A 14 11.76 -9.48 5.52
CA SER A 14 10.51 -8.74 5.73
C SER A 14 10.64 -7.37 5.07
N LEU A 15 9.65 -6.98 4.25
CA LEU A 15 9.50 -5.61 3.73
C LEU A 15 9.46 -4.56 4.85
N GLU A 16 9.13 -4.98 6.07
CA GLU A 16 9.24 -4.20 7.30
C GLU A 16 10.62 -3.57 7.50
N ARG A 17 11.71 -4.28 7.17
CA ARG A 17 13.06 -3.71 7.30
C ARG A 17 13.32 -2.60 6.31
N LEU A 18 12.73 -2.65 5.12
CA LEU A 18 12.80 -1.53 4.17
C LEU A 18 12.05 -0.32 4.75
N ALA A 19 10.92 -0.53 5.41
CA ALA A 19 10.19 0.54 6.08
C ALA A 19 10.89 1.12 7.33
N LYS A 20 11.73 0.33 8.01
CA LYS A 20 12.43 0.73 9.26
C LYS A 20 13.84 1.26 9.03
N ASP A 21 14.61 0.64 8.13
CA ASP A 21 16.03 0.93 7.93
C ASP A 21 16.26 1.99 6.83
N ILE A 22 15.27 2.28 5.97
CA ILE A 22 15.35 3.26 4.87
C ILE A 22 14.49 4.50 5.20
N PRO A 23 14.95 5.71 4.85
CA PRO A 23 14.11 6.91 4.94
C PRO A 23 12.78 6.75 4.21
N LEU A 24 11.69 7.13 4.88
CA LEU A 24 10.33 7.00 4.33
C LEU A 24 10.15 7.70 2.99
N ASP A 25 10.87 8.80 2.74
CA ASP A 25 10.78 9.55 1.48
C ASP A 25 11.16 8.68 0.27
N ILE A 26 12.22 7.86 0.40
CA ILE A 26 12.65 6.95 -0.67
C ILE A 26 11.63 5.83 -0.86
N VAL A 27 11.07 5.33 0.25
CA VAL A 27 10.04 4.29 0.21
C VAL A 27 8.77 4.83 -0.47
N PHE A 28 8.38 6.06 -0.17
CA PHE A 28 7.26 6.74 -0.81
C PHE A 28 7.49 6.99 -2.29
N GLU A 29 8.69 7.38 -2.68
CA GLU A 29 9.05 7.53 -4.10
C GLU A 29 8.89 6.21 -4.85
N ILE A 30 9.40 5.10 -4.30
CA ILE A 30 9.23 3.77 -4.91
C ILE A 30 7.75 3.40 -5.01
N PHE A 31 6.99 3.64 -3.94
CA PHE A 31 5.56 3.33 -3.88
C PHE A 31 4.72 4.19 -4.82
N ALA A 32 5.15 5.41 -5.13
CA ALA A 32 4.46 6.29 -6.07
C ALA A 32 4.46 5.75 -7.51
N TYR A 33 5.43 4.90 -7.87
CA TYR A 33 5.48 4.21 -9.17
C TYR A 33 4.64 2.92 -9.21
N LEU A 34 4.10 2.46 -8.08
CA LEU A 34 3.31 1.23 -8.02
C LEU A 34 1.87 1.46 -8.49
N HIS A 35 1.22 0.36 -8.87
CA HIS A 35 -0.21 0.37 -9.14
C HIS A 35 -1.00 0.48 -7.81
N PRO A 36 -2.15 1.18 -7.76
CA PRO A 36 -2.94 1.32 -6.52
C PRO A 36 -3.34 -0.02 -5.88
N LEU A 37 -3.60 -1.04 -6.70
CA LEU A 37 -3.84 -2.42 -6.22
C LEU A 37 -2.64 -3.01 -5.48
N ASP A 38 -1.42 -2.71 -5.91
CA ASP A 38 -0.22 -3.20 -5.25
C ASP A 38 0.01 -2.48 -3.92
N LEU A 39 -0.28 -1.17 -3.85
CA LEU A 39 -0.29 -0.44 -2.57
C LEU A 39 -1.31 -1.02 -1.58
N LEU A 40 -2.49 -1.42 -2.05
CA LEU A 40 -3.47 -2.12 -1.21
C LEU A 40 -2.98 -3.47 -0.70
N ARG A 41 -2.27 -4.22 -1.55
CA ARG A 41 -1.69 -5.51 -1.15
C ARG A 41 -0.55 -5.31 -0.15
N LEU A 42 0.29 -4.29 -0.36
CA LEU A 42 1.38 -3.92 0.55
C LEU A 42 0.87 -3.49 1.92
N SER A 43 -0.22 -2.71 1.98
CA SER A 43 -0.83 -2.32 3.25
C SER A 43 -1.43 -3.50 4.03
N ARG A 44 -1.60 -4.66 3.39
CA ARG A 44 -2.04 -5.92 4.03
C ARG A 44 -0.89 -6.87 4.33
N ALA A 45 0.30 -6.61 3.80
CA ALA A 45 1.46 -7.50 3.94
C ALA A 45 2.05 -7.46 5.36
N THR A 46 2.22 -6.26 5.94
CA THR A 46 2.73 -6.10 7.32
C THR A 46 2.01 -4.96 8.04
N LYS A 47 2.07 -4.97 9.39
CA LYS A 47 1.49 -3.90 10.21
C LYS A 47 2.20 -2.57 10.00
N GLU A 48 3.53 -2.54 9.82
CA GLU A 48 4.23 -1.28 9.58
C GLU A 48 3.87 -0.65 8.24
N LEU A 49 3.82 -1.45 7.17
CA LEU A 49 3.41 -0.95 5.86
C LEU A 49 1.97 -0.44 5.89
N ARG A 50 1.09 -1.12 6.63
CA ARG A 50 -0.27 -0.63 6.88
C ARG A 50 -0.24 0.75 7.54
N CYS A 51 0.50 0.91 8.63
CA CYS A 51 0.60 2.18 9.36
C CYS A 51 1.17 3.31 8.48
N ILE A 52 2.14 3.00 7.62
CA ILE A 52 2.76 3.96 6.71
C ILE A 52 1.80 4.36 5.58
N LEU A 53 1.18 3.38 4.91
CA LEU A 53 0.35 3.59 3.72
C LEU A 53 -1.08 4.05 4.03
N ILE A 54 -1.59 3.88 5.25
CA ILE A 54 -2.94 4.39 5.60
C ILE A 54 -2.87 5.81 6.20
N ASN A 55 -1.69 6.26 6.63
CA ASN A 55 -1.53 7.59 7.21
C ASN A 55 -1.64 8.69 6.14
N LYS A 56 -2.12 9.87 6.54
CA LYS A 56 -2.24 11.08 5.70
C LYS A 56 -0.91 11.48 5.05
N SER A 57 0.22 11.19 5.69
CA SER A 57 1.55 11.45 5.13
C SER A 57 1.79 10.74 3.79
N SER A 58 1.13 9.60 3.57
CA SER A 58 1.24 8.82 2.33
C SER A 58 0.20 9.20 1.26
N GLU A 59 -0.69 10.17 1.50
CA GLU A 59 -1.76 10.53 0.57
C GLU A 59 -1.23 10.89 -0.82
N HIS A 60 -0.10 11.62 -0.87
CA HIS A 60 0.55 11.97 -2.12
C HIS A 60 0.96 10.73 -2.93
N VAL A 61 1.43 9.68 -2.27
CA VAL A 61 1.84 8.41 -2.91
C VAL A 61 0.67 7.76 -3.61
N TRP A 62 -0.49 7.67 -2.94
CA TRP A 62 -1.70 7.09 -3.52
C TRP A 62 -2.24 7.92 -4.68
N ARG A 63 -2.20 9.24 -4.56
CA ARG A 63 -2.59 10.15 -5.63
C ARG A 63 -1.74 9.95 -6.87
N THR A 64 -0.42 9.90 -6.71
CA THR A 64 0.52 9.66 -7.82
C THR A 64 0.32 8.28 -8.43
N ALA A 65 0.19 7.24 -7.61
CA ALA A 65 -0.10 5.89 -8.07
C ALA A 65 -1.43 5.81 -8.84
N ARG A 66 -2.47 6.53 -8.41
CA ARG A 66 -3.75 6.63 -9.12
C ARG A 66 -3.59 7.32 -10.48
N GLN A 67 -2.83 8.41 -10.53
CA GLN A 67 -2.56 9.15 -11.78
C GLN A 67 -1.81 8.31 -12.82
N ASN A 68 -1.05 7.30 -12.39
CA ASN A 68 -0.37 6.37 -13.30
C ASN A 68 -1.34 5.42 -14.04
N VAL A 69 -2.59 5.29 -13.58
CA VAL A 69 -3.58 4.42 -14.21
C VAL A 69 -4.46 5.23 -15.16
N ALA A 70 -4.31 4.98 -16.46
CA ALA A 70 -5.13 5.63 -17.47
C ALA A 70 -6.59 5.17 -17.42
N GLY A 71 -7.53 6.11 -17.62
CA GLY A 71 -8.96 5.79 -17.75
C GLY A 71 -9.72 5.62 -16.43
N LEU A 72 -9.11 5.91 -15.28
CA LEU A 72 -9.83 5.92 -14.01
C LEU A 72 -10.79 7.12 -13.92
N PRO A 73 -12.00 6.93 -13.34
CA PRO A 73 -12.87 8.06 -13.03
C PRO A 73 -12.20 9.03 -12.03
N PRO A 74 -12.67 10.28 -11.95
CA PRO A 74 -12.21 11.19 -10.92
C PRO A 74 -12.52 10.61 -9.52
N LEU A 75 -11.67 10.94 -8.55
CA LEU A 75 -11.89 10.62 -7.14
C LEU A 75 -13.18 11.32 -6.67
N PRO A 76 -14.21 10.58 -6.21
CA PRO A 76 -15.40 11.19 -5.61
C PRO A 76 -15.04 11.95 -4.32
N HIS A 77 -15.75 13.05 -4.03
CA HIS A 77 -15.47 13.87 -2.85
C HIS A 77 -15.65 13.14 -1.51
N ASP A 78 -16.44 12.08 -1.51
CA ASP A 78 -16.75 11.30 -0.31
C ASP A 78 -15.69 10.23 0.00
N LEU A 79 -14.71 10.03 -0.88
CA LEU A 79 -13.70 8.97 -0.76
C LEU A 79 -12.28 9.55 -0.68
N ASN A 80 -11.45 8.91 0.14
CA ASN A 80 -10.00 9.12 0.10
C ASN A 80 -9.32 8.17 -0.91
N GLU A 81 -8.06 8.47 -1.23
CA GLU A 81 -7.29 7.72 -2.25
C GLU A 81 -7.20 6.20 -1.96
N PRO A 82 -6.90 5.73 -0.73
CA PRO A 82 -6.93 4.29 -0.41
C PRO A 82 -8.31 3.63 -0.55
N GLN A 83 -9.39 4.30 -0.12
CA GLN A 83 -10.76 3.79 -0.24
C GLN A 83 -11.18 3.68 -1.71
N TYR A 84 -10.84 4.69 -2.49
CA TYR A 84 -11.10 4.69 -3.91
C TYR A 84 -10.33 3.57 -4.63
N ALA A 85 -9.06 3.38 -4.30
CA ALA A 85 -8.30 2.24 -4.81
C ALA A 85 -8.98 0.91 -4.42
N HIS A 86 -9.46 0.77 -3.19
CA HIS A 86 -10.14 -0.45 -2.74
C HIS A 86 -11.41 -0.70 -3.57
N LEU A 87 -12.24 0.31 -3.74
CA LEU A 87 -13.47 0.24 -4.53
C LEU A 87 -13.22 -0.12 -5.99
N MET A 88 -12.15 0.42 -6.59
CA MET A 88 -11.85 0.22 -8.01
C MET A 88 -11.22 -1.14 -8.32
N PHE A 89 -10.41 -1.70 -7.41
CA PHE A 89 -9.55 -2.83 -7.73
C PHE A 89 -9.81 -4.11 -6.91
N GLU A 90 -10.60 -4.04 -5.85
CA GLU A 90 -10.96 -5.22 -5.05
C GLU A 90 -12.43 -5.61 -5.21
N PRO A 91 -12.74 -6.91 -5.36
CA PRO A 91 -14.11 -7.39 -5.50
C PRO A 91 -14.85 -7.54 -4.15
N ASN A 92 -14.23 -7.22 -3.01
CA ASN A 92 -14.74 -7.54 -1.70
C ASN A 92 -15.60 -6.40 -1.11
N CYS A 93 -16.74 -6.75 -0.49
CA CYS A 93 -17.61 -5.78 0.18
C CYS A 93 -16.89 -5.04 1.31
N ASP A 94 -17.05 -3.72 1.31
CA ASP A 94 -16.32 -2.72 2.11
C ASP A 94 -16.53 -2.85 3.64
N VAL A 95 -17.47 -3.67 4.11
CA VAL A 95 -17.98 -3.70 5.49
C VAL A 95 -16.93 -4.02 6.57
N ARG A 96 -15.79 -4.63 6.21
CA ARG A 96 -14.76 -5.07 7.19
C ARG A 96 -13.45 -4.27 7.18
N TYR A 97 -13.17 -3.45 6.16
CA TYR A 97 -11.92 -2.69 6.13
C TYR A 97 -11.96 -1.43 7.03
N TRP A 98 -13.14 -0.88 7.29
CA TRP A 98 -13.29 0.31 8.13
C TRP A 98 -13.10 0.06 9.63
N LEU A 99 -13.57 -1.09 10.14
CA LEU A 99 -13.52 -1.41 11.57
C LEU A 99 -12.12 -1.80 12.09
N CYS A 100 -11.17 -2.16 11.22
CA CYS A 100 -9.78 -2.43 11.59
C CYS A 100 -8.84 -1.25 11.25
N SER A 101 -9.32 -0.18 10.61
CA SER A 101 -8.49 0.99 10.24
C SER A 101 -8.43 2.06 11.33
N GLN A 102 -9.21 1.93 12.41
CA GLN A 102 -9.23 2.90 13.52
C GLN A 102 -8.92 2.29 14.89
N VAL A 103 -8.86 0.96 15.00
CA VAL A 103 -8.66 0.25 16.26
C VAL A 103 -7.61 -0.84 16.05
N ASP A 104 -6.34 -0.43 16.05
CA ASP A 104 -5.20 -1.21 16.54
C ASP A 104 -3.96 -0.33 16.35
N SER A 105 -3.78 0.57 17.31
CA SER A 105 -2.52 1.16 17.77
C SER A 105 -1.32 1.03 16.81
N CYS A 106 -1.15 2.01 15.91
CA CYS A 106 0.17 2.30 15.30
C CYS A 106 1.09 3.02 16.32
N LEU A 107 1.05 2.60 17.58
CA LEU A 107 1.85 3.08 18.70
C LEU A 107 2.04 1.90 19.66
N VAL A 108 3.01 1.06 19.32
CA VAL A 108 3.93 0.41 20.26
C VAL A 108 5.33 0.57 19.66
#